data_AF-A0A8T4IVT7-F1
#
_entry.id   AF-A0A8T4IVT7-F1
#
_cell.length_a   1.000
_cell.length_b   1.000
_cell.length_c   1.000
_cell.angle_alpha   90.00
_cell.angle_beta   90.00
_cell.angle_gamma   90.00
#
_symmetry.space_group_name_H-M   'P 1'
#
loop_
_entity.id
_entity.type
_entity.pdbx_description
1 polymer ?
#
loop_
_entity_poly.entity_id
_entity_poly.type
_entity_poly.pdbx_seq_one_letter_code
_entity_poly.pdbx_strand_id
1 'polypeptide(L)'
;MRRRTITGCLLAALALLGTAPALATAPARPTGPEPLAGEPTLTADPMPTWQTDGIVWSMAYAKGVVYVGGVFGNVSPPGSAPGENRTPRTNFAAFDAVTGELLPCAPSFTGGSGSVRALETSADGEVLYVGGSFG
;
A
#
# COMPACT_ATOMS: atom_id res chain seq x y z
N MET A 1 -56.22 -18.67 59.14
CA MET A 1 -57.49 -18.17 58.57
C MET A 1 -57.22 -17.48 57.24
N ARG A 2 -58.03 -17.79 56.21
CA ARG A 2 -58.23 -17.10 54.91
C ARG A 2 -56.98 -16.80 54.05
N ARG A 3 -56.68 -17.65 53.05
CA ARG A 3 -57.23 -17.66 51.66
C ARG A 3 -56.83 -16.43 50.83
N ARG A 4 -56.00 -16.64 49.80
CA ARG A 4 -56.36 -16.43 48.38
C ARG A 4 -55.27 -16.92 47.42
N THR A 5 -55.56 -18.03 46.76
CA THR A 5 -54.96 -18.51 45.51
C THR A 5 -55.49 -17.70 44.32
N ILE A 6 -54.63 -17.34 43.36
CA ILE A 6 -55.02 -17.13 41.95
C ILE A 6 -53.96 -17.78 41.04
N THR A 7 -54.48 -18.62 40.16
CA THR A 7 -53.85 -19.44 39.13
C THR A 7 -53.70 -18.65 37.82
N GLY A 8 -52.64 -18.90 37.05
CA GLY A 8 -52.50 -18.50 35.64
C GLY A 8 -51.18 -19.02 35.06
N CYS A 9 -51.10 -20.28 34.63
CA CYS A 9 -51.28 -20.76 33.24
C CYS A 9 -50.40 -20.09 32.17
N LEU A 10 -49.41 -20.88 31.73
CA LEU A 10 -48.86 -21.00 30.37
C LEU A 10 -48.18 -19.77 29.72
N LEU A 11 -46.86 -19.87 29.49
CA LEU A 11 -46.30 -20.25 28.18
C LEU A 11 -44.76 -20.35 28.26
N ALA A 12 -44.26 -21.49 27.81
CA ALA A 12 -42.86 -21.79 27.65
C ALA A 12 -42.25 -21.02 26.46
N ALA A 13 -41.03 -20.51 26.62
CA ALA A 13 -40.12 -20.25 25.51
C ALA A 13 -38.67 -20.24 26.04
N LEU A 14 -38.06 -21.41 26.06
CA LEU A 14 -36.61 -21.57 26.22
C LEU A 14 -35.96 -21.12 24.91
N ALA A 15 -35.43 -19.89 24.87
CA ALA A 15 -34.64 -19.44 23.72
C ALA A 15 -33.23 -20.03 23.84
N LEU A 16 -33.01 -21.12 23.11
CA LEU A 16 -31.69 -21.76 22.95
C LEU A 16 -30.71 -20.77 22.30
N LEU A 17 -29.56 -20.58 22.97
CA LEU A 17 -28.38 -19.93 22.41
C LEU A 17 -27.89 -20.74 21.19
N GLY A 18 -28.11 -20.23 19.98
CA GLY A 18 -27.50 -20.74 18.76
C GLY A 18 -26.12 -20.11 18.56
N THR A 19 -25.06 -20.72 19.10
CA THR A 19 -23.70 -20.42 18.66
C THR A 19 -23.48 -21.08 17.31
N ALA A 20 -23.52 -20.28 16.24
CA ALA A 20 -23.10 -20.74 14.91
C ALA A 20 -21.57 -21.00 14.93
N PRO A 21 -21.08 -22.14 14.44
CA PRO A 21 -19.65 -22.34 14.28
C PRO A 21 -19.17 -21.43 13.15
N ALA A 22 -18.19 -20.58 13.43
CA ALA A 22 -17.47 -19.88 12.38
C ALA A 22 -16.73 -20.93 11.54
N LEU A 23 -17.15 -21.11 10.30
CA LEU A 23 -16.39 -21.88 9.31
C LEU A 23 -15.07 -21.14 9.06
N ALA A 24 -13.99 -21.63 9.65
CA ALA A 24 -12.65 -21.17 9.33
C ALA A 24 -12.33 -21.60 7.89
N THR A 25 -12.45 -20.68 6.93
CA THR A 25 -11.88 -20.84 5.60
C THR A 25 -10.36 -20.85 5.74
N ALA A 26 -9.76 -22.03 5.80
CA ALA A 26 -8.31 -22.16 5.68
C ALA A 26 -7.89 -21.67 4.28
N PRO A 27 -6.80 -20.88 4.16
CA PRO A 27 -6.30 -20.49 2.86
C PRO A 27 -5.97 -21.75 2.05
N ALA A 28 -6.38 -21.77 0.78
CA ALA A 28 -6.05 -22.87 -0.12
C ALA A 28 -4.53 -23.02 -0.19
N ARG A 29 -4.01 -24.17 0.24
CA ARG A 29 -2.59 -24.49 0.05
C ARG A 29 -2.34 -24.60 -1.46
N PRO A 30 -1.38 -23.86 -2.03
CA PRO A 30 -1.09 -23.96 -3.45
C PRO A 30 -0.73 -25.41 -3.80
N THR A 31 -1.44 -26.01 -4.76
CA THR A 31 -1.26 -27.41 -5.20
C THR A 31 -0.17 -27.56 -6.27
N GLY A 32 0.76 -26.59 -6.34
CA GLY A 32 1.90 -26.63 -7.24
C GLY A 32 3.05 -27.49 -6.70
N PRO A 33 4.07 -27.79 -7.54
CA PRO A 33 5.30 -28.38 -7.05
C PRO A 33 5.89 -27.52 -5.93
N GLU A 34 6.37 -28.17 -4.86
CA GLU A 34 7.04 -27.47 -3.76
C GLU A 34 8.21 -26.65 -4.33
N PRO A 35 8.34 -25.35 -3.98
CA PRO A 35 9.49 -24.57 -4.40
C PRO A 35 10.77 -25.30 -4.01
N LEU A 36 11.72 -25.40 -4.94
CA LEU A 36 13.05 -25.92 -4.64
C LEU A 36 13.62 -25.12 -3.47
N ALA A 37 14.05 -25.82 -2.42
CA ALA A 37 14.55 -25.18 -1.21
C ALA A 37 15.69 -24.21 -1.56
N GLY A 38 15.48 -22.92 -1.30
CA GLY A 38 16.47 -21.86 -1.52
C GLY A 38 16.25 -20.99 -2.76
N GLU A 39 15.24 -21.22 -3.58
CA GLU A 39 14.90 -20.27 -4.65
C GLU A 39 14.12 -19.06 -4.09
N PRO A 40 14.40 -17.84 -4.57
CA PRO A 40 13.65 -16.65 -4.17
C PRO A 40 12.20 -16.80 -4.61
N THR A 41 11.29 -16.94 -3.64
CA THR A 41 9.86 -17.02 -3.90
C THR A 41 9.25 -15.62 -3.91
N LEU A 42 8.39 -15.35 -4.89
CA LEU A 42 7.54 -14.16 -4.88
C LEU A 42 6.33 -14.39 -3.95
N THR A 43 5.95 -13.39 -3.18
CA THR A 43 4.76 -13.40 -2.33
C THR A 43 3.80 -12.29 -2.76
N ALA A 44 2.50 -12.52 -2.55
CA ALA A 44 1.46 -11.50 -2.70
C ALA A 44 1.14 -10.78 -1.37
N ASP A 45 1.99 -10.97 -0.35
CA ASP A 45 1.86 -10.28 0.94
C ASP A 45 1.94 -8.75 0.73
N PRO A 46 0.96 -7.97 1.21
CA PRO A 46 1.01 -6.52 1.05
C PRO A 46 2.26 -5.92 1.71
N MET A 47 3.11 -5.30 0.90
CA MET A 47 4.24 -4.52 1.38
C MET A 47 3.84 -3.07 1.63
N PRO A 48 4.41 -2.39 2.65
CA PRO A 48 4.21 -0.96 2.83
C PRO A 48 4.75 -0.18 1.63
N THR A 49 3.88 0.54 0.91
CA THR A 49 4.27 1.35 -0.25
C THR A 49 3.86 2.81 -0.10
N TRP A 50 4.79 3.73 -0.38
CA TRP A 50 4.49 5.16 -0.49
C TRP A 50 3.50 5.43 -1.63
N GLN A 51 2.69 6.48 -1.46
CA GLN A 51 1.68 6.92 -2.42
C GLN A 51 2.00 8.31 -2.95
N THR A 52 1.68 8.61 -4.21
CA THR A 52 1.68 9.98 -4.77
C THR A 52 0.26 10.53 -4.83
N ASP A 53 0.10 11.85 -4.73
CA ASP A 53 -1.18 12.54 -4.94
C ASP A 53 -1.52 12.81 -6.41
N GLY A 54 -0.73 12.23 -7.32
CA GLY A 54 -0.87 12.34 -8.75
C GLY A 54 -0.28 11.14 -9.48
N ILE A 55 0.01 11.31 -10.77
CA ILE A 55 0.36 10.21 -11.67
C ILE A 55 1.88 10.07 -11.74
N VAL A 56 2.39 8.86 -11.51
CA VAL A 56 3.78 8.49 -11.84
C VAL A 56 3.81 8.01 -13.30
N TRP A 57 4.70 8.60 -14.11
CA TRP A 57 4.84 8.27 -15.52
C TRP A 57 6.08 7.43 -15.81
N SER A 58 7.13 7.59 -15.00
CA SER A 58 8.42 6.92 -15.21
C SER A 58 9.04 6.55 -13.87
N MET A 59 9.78 5.44 -13.88
CA MET A 59 10.61 4.99 -12.77
C MET A 59 11.98 4.56 -13.29
N ALA A 60 13.02 4.74 -12.49
CA ALA A 60 14.35 4.23 -12.77
C ALA A 60 15.00 3.73 -11.48
N TYR A 61 15.93 2.78 -11.61
CA TYR A 61 16.69 2.24 -10.48
C TYR A 61 18.18 2.43 -10.74
N ALA A 62 18.91 2.95 -9.75
CA ALA A 62 20.36 2.91 -9.73
C ALA A 62 20.89 2.84 -8.30
N LYS A 63 21.92 2.01 -8.10
CA LYS A 63 22.70 1.94 -6.86
C LYS A 63 21.87 1.87 -5.56
N GLY A 64 20.80 1.07 -5.56
CA GLY A 64 19.94 0.90 -4.38
C GLY A 64 18.90 1.99 -4.19
N VAL A 65 18.71 2.88 -5.17
CA VAL A 65 17.70 3.94 -5.15
C VAL A 65 16.71 3.75 -6.28
N VAL A 66 15.42 3.85 -5.97
CA VAL A 66 14.33 3.95 -6.94
C VAL A 66 13.94 5.42 -7.09
N TYR A 67 14.06 5.95 -8.29
CA TYR A 67 13.63 7.29 -8.66
C TYR A 67 12.27 7.21 -9.36
N VAL A 68 11.37 8.11 -9.02
CA VAL A 68 10.05 8.21 -9.65
C VAL A 68 9.83 9.61 -10.19
N GLY A 69 9.25 9.70 -11.37
CA GLY A 69 8.96 10.94 -12.08
C GLY A 69 7.54 10.94 -12.58
N GLY A 70 6.87 12.09 -12.48
CA GLY A 70 5.44 12.15 -12.79
C GLY A 70 4.86 13.55 -12.88
N VAL A 71 3.57 13.61 -12.58
CA VAL A 71 2.81 14.82 -12.28
C VAL A 71 2.16 14.64 -10.91
N PHE A 72 2.82 15.13 -9.87
CA PHE A 72 2.39 15.04 -8.47
C PHE A 72 3.05 16.15 -7.65
N GLY A 73 2.41 16.54 -6.55
CA GLY A 73 2.91 17.57 -5.63
C GLY A 73 3.36 17.01 -4.29
N ASN A 74 2.89 15.81 -3.92
CA ASN A 74 3.15 15.22 -2.63
C ASN A 74 3.30 13.70 -2.72
N VAL A 75 4.03 13.17 -1.74
CA VAL A 75 4.04 11.75 -1.41
C VAL A 75 3.55 11.54 0.02
N SER A 76 2.85 10.44 0.27
CA SER A 76 2.33 10.07 1.60
C SER A 76 2.86 8.69 2.01
N PRO A 77 3.21 8.49 3.30
CA PRO A 77 3.72 7.22 3.78
C PRO A 77 2.65 6.12 3.77
N PRO A 78 3.05 4.84 3.78
CA PRO A 78 2.14 3.71 3.82
C PRO A 78 1.12 3.83 4.97
N GLY A 79 -0.12 3.45 4.71
CA GLY A 79 -1.21 3.50 5.69
C GLY A 79 -1.79 4.90 5.95
N SER A 80 -1.28 5.94 5.30
CA SER A 80 -1.90 7.27 5.39
C SER A 80 -3.26 7.29 4.71
N ALA A 81 -4.25 7.92 5.34
CA ALA A 81 -5.53 8.20 4.71
C ALA A 81 -5.35 9.19 3.54
N PRO A 82 -6.23 9.16 2.53
CA PRO A 82 -6.16 10.10 1.42
C PRO A 82 -6.12 11.56 1.89
N GLY A 83 -5.07 12.29 1.52
CA GLY A 83 -4.90 13.71 1.85
C GLY A 83 -4.13 14.00 3.15
N GLU A 84 -3.78 12.98 3.93
CA GLU A 84 -3.03 13.11 5.20
C GLU A 84 -1.54 12.79 5.05
N ASN A 85 -0.74 13.22 6.05
CA ASN A 85 0.70 12.95 6.20
C ASN A 85 1.53 13.21 4.92
N ARG A 86 1.19 14.27 4.20
CA ARG A 86 1.79 14.61 2.91
C ARG A 86 3.17 15.23 3.08
N THR A 87 4.14 14.70 2.36
CA THR A 87 5.48 15.25 2.21
C THR A 87 5.62 15.89 0.83
N PRO A 88 6.00 17.18 0.73
CA PRO A 88 6.16 17.85 -0.56
C PRO A 88 7.22 17.19 -1.45
N ARG A 89 6.83 16.87 -2.68
CA ARG A 89 7.67 16.33 -3.75
C ARG A 89 7.13 16.80 -5.10
N THR A 90 7.81 17.75 -5.73
CA THR A 90 7.34 18.37 -6.98
C THR A 90 7.79 17.56 -8.19
N ASN A 91 6.91 16.68 -8.67
CA ASN A 91 7.07 15.84 -9.86
C ASN A 91 8.23 14.82 -9.82
N PHE A 92 8.93 14.72 -8.69
CA PHE A 92 10.04 13.81 -8.50
C PHE A 92 10.16 13.37 -7.03
N ALA A 93 10.44 12.09 -6.81
CA ALA A 93 10.81 11.53 -5.51
C ALA A 93 11.81 10.39 -5.68
N ALA A 94 12.58 10.12 -4.62
CA ALA A 94 13.54 9.04 -4.57
C ALA A 94 13.31 8.20 -3.32
N PHE A 95 13.48 6.88 -3.42
CA PHE A 95 13.25 5.92 -2.34
C PHE A 95 14.42 4.96 -2.23
N ASP A 96 14.74 4.55 -1.01
CA ASP A 96 15.64 3.41 -0.79
C ASP A 96 14.97 2.13 -1.32
N ALA A 97 15.69 1.37 -2.15
CA ALA A 97 15.14 0.20 -2.81
C ALA A 97 14.94 -1.01 -1.87
N VAL A 98 15.62 -1.02 -0.72
CA VAL A 98 15.54 -2.11 0.27
C VAL A 98 14.47 -1.80 1.31
N THR A 99 14.51 -0.59 1.89
CA THR A 99 13.62 -0.22 3.00
C THR A 99 12.32 0.44 2.53
N GLY A 100 12.30 0.97 1.29
CA GLY A 100 11.20 1.79 0.79
C GLY A 100 11.13 3.18 1.43
N GLU A 101 12.13 3.59 2.22
CA GLU A 101 12.14 4.90 2.86
C GLU A 101 12.27 6.03 1.84
N LEU A 102 11.54 7.13 2.07
CA LEU A 102 11.65 8.34 1.27
C LEU A 102 13.01 9.01 1.51
N LEU A 103 13.79 9.16 0.45
CA LEU A 103 15.10 9.79 0.51
C LEU A 103 15.02 11.33 0.43
N PRO A 104 16.02 12.05 0.95
CA PRO A 104 16.05 13.51 0.91
C PRO A 104 16.29 14.10 -0.50
N CYS A 105 16.76 13.31 -1.46
CA CYS A 105 16.93 13.74 -2.84
C CYS A 105 15.59 14.14 -3.47
N ALA A 106 15.38 15.44 -3.66
CA ALA A 106 14.10 16.00 -4.08
C ALA A 106 14.24 17.26 -4.97
N PRO A 107 14.94 17.18 -6.13
CA PRO A 107 14.86 18.24 -7.13
C PRO A 107 13.40 18.49 -7.52
N SER A 108 13.06 19.75 -7.75
CA SER A 108 11.72 20.16 -8.20
C SER A 108 11.74 20.44 -9.69
N PHE A 109 10.88 19.79 -10.44
CA PHE A 109 10.74 20.02 -11.88
C PHE A 109 9.48 20.85 -12.15
N THR A 110 9.67 22.09 -12.59
CA THR A 110 8.61 23.09 -12.79
C THR A 110 8.74 23.76 -14.17
N GLY A 111 7.81 24.66 -14.51
CA GLY A 111 7.75 25.35 -15.81
C GLY A 111 6.93 24.59 -16.86
N GLY A 112 6.33 25.31 -17.82
CA GLY A 112 5.36 24.73 -18.76
C GLY A 112 4.22 23.98 -18.03
N SER A 113 4.01 22.71 -18.41
CA SER A 113 3.07 21.80 -17.74
C SER A 113 3.65 21.09 -16.50
N GLY A 114 4.94 21.27 -16.21
CA GLY A 114 5.63 20.68 -15.06
C GLY A 114 5.44 19.18 -14.98
N SER A 115 6.03 18.42 -15.90
CA SER A 115 5.90 16.95 -15.89
C SER A 115 7.21 16.25 -16.17
N VAL A 116 7.55 15.25 -15.35
CA VAL A 116 8.63 14.30 -15.64
C VAL A 116 8.03 13.09 -16.34
N ARG A 117 8.52 12.78 -17.53
CA ARG A 117 7.98 11.73 -18.42
C ARG A 117 8.97 10.62 -18.70
N ALA A 118 10.25 10.86 -18.49
CA ALA A 118 11.30 9.87 -18.67
C ALA A 118 12.37 10.03 -17.58
N LEU A 119 12.83 8.89 -17.07
CA LEU A 119 13.96 8.75 -16.18
C LEU A 119 14.84 7.64 -16.74
N GLU A 120 16.13 7.92 -16.94
CA GLU A 120 17.09 6.94 -17.45
C GLU A 120 18.41 7.10 -16.72
N THR A 121 19.04 5.99 -16.36
CA THR A 121 20.33 6.01 -15.66
C THR A 121 21.47 5.74 -16.63
N SER A 122 22.56 6.48 -16.50
CA SER A 122 23.85 6.12 -17.10
C SER A 122 24.26 4.68 -16.74
N ALA A 123 25.11 4.07 -17.57
CA ALA A 123 25.50 2.67 -17.41
C ALA A 123 26.22 2.36 -16.08
N ASP A 124 26.92 3.35 -15.51
CA ASP A 124 27.58 3.25 -14.19
C ASP A 124 26.64 3.65 -13.03
N GLY A 125 25.44 4.15 -13.34
CA GLY A 125 24.45 4.60 -12.37
C GLY A 125 24.84 5.89 -11.65
N GLU A 126 25.83 6.66 -12.12
CA GLU A 126 26.26 7.91 -11.49
C GLU A 126 25.39 9.11 -11.88
N VAL A 127 24.83 9.05 -13.09
CA VAL A 127 23.97 10.10 -13.66
C VAL A 127 22.57 9.57 -13.89
N LEU A 128 21.57 10.34 -13.43
CA LEU A 128 20.16 10.18 -13.78
C LEU A 128 19.77 11.27 -14.78
N TYR A 129 19.40 10.87 -15.99
CA TYR A 129 18.82 11.75 -16.99
C TYR A 129 17.31 11.90 -16.73
N VAL A 130 16.84 13.14 -16.73
CA VAL A 130 15.43 13.47 -16.48
C VAL A 130 14.85 14.20 -17.67
N GLY A 131 13.83 13.61 -18.30
CA GLY A 131 13.15 14.16 -19.48
C GLY A 131 11.70 14.53 -19.18
N GLY A 132 11.22 15.64 -19.75
CA GLY A 132 9.89 16.16 -19.45
C GLY A 132 9.56 17.50 -20.10
N SER A 133 8.51 18.16 -19.59
CA SER A 133 8.07 19.50 -19.99
C SER A 133 8.31 20.47 -18.84
N PHE A 134 9.19 21.45 -19.08
CA PHE A 134 9.72 22.37 -18.07
C PHE A 134 9.77 23.84 -18.53
N GLY A 135 9.24 24.17 -19.71
CA GLY A 135 9.28 25.51 -20.33
C GLY A 135 7.95 25.88 -20.96
#